data_AF-A0A842MSJ3-F1
#
_entry.id   AF-A0A842MSJ3-F1
#
_cell.length_a   1.000
_cell.length_b   1.000
_cell.length_c   1.000
_cell.angle_alpha   90.00
_cell.angle_beta   90.00
_cell.angle_gamma   90.00
#
_symmetry.space_group_name_H-M   'P 1'
#
loop_
_entity.id
_entity.type
_entity.pdbx_description
1 polymer ?
#
loop_
_entity_poly.entity_id
_entity_poly.type
_entity_poly.pdbx_seq_one_letter_code
_entity_poly.pdbx_strand_id
1 'polypeptide(L)'
;MAQYPLGPSVSLAAQLVILGLIALSMAFKGQKRFRAHGASMSLAVIIHSITIIAIMLPSFSAGIVPYISENPGNAIGLISLFHGVTGLLAWVLGIWLVASWHLSPSNEKCFKRGGAMRITLVVWMVSLILGILMYLNFYTAFLPL
;
A
#
# COMPACT_ATOMS: atom_id res chain seq x y z
N MET A 1 4.92 0.09 31.00
CA MET A 1 3.93 -0.16 29.92
C MET A 1 4.67 0.05 28.61
N ALA A 2 4.89 -1.01 27.82
CA ALA A 2 5.52 -0.85 26.51
C ALA A 2 4.64 0.10 25.68
N GLN A 3 5.18 1.24 25.26
CA GLN A 3 4.47 2.13 24.34
C GLN A 3 4.40 1.42 22.99
N TYR A 4 3.22 0.86 22.69
CA TYR A 4 2.98 0.33 21.35
C TYR A 4 3.01 1.49 20.35
N PRO A 5 3.82 1.42 19.29
CA PRO A 5 3.89 2.48 18.32
C PRO A 5 2.53 2.62 17.63
N LEU A 6 1.89 3.79 17.74
CA LEU A 6 0.59 4.05 17.11
C LEU A 6 0.66 3.97 15.57
N GLY A 7 1.83 4.24 14.99
CA GLY A 7 2.08 4.29 13.54
C GLY A 7 1.63 3.04 12.78
N PRO A 8 2.11 1.82 13.13
CA PRO A 8 1.67 0.59 12.49
C PRO A 8 0.15 0.34 12.56
N SER A 9 -0.50 0.64 13.68
CA SER A 9 -1.96 0.45 13.82
C SER A 9 -2.75 1.40 12.91
N VAL A 10 -2.38 2.68 12.88
CA VAL A 10 -3.01 3.67 11.99
C VAL A 10 -2.74 3.32 10.52
N SER A 11 -1.52 2.91 10.19
CA SER A 11 -1.14 2.51 8.83
C SER A 11 -1.94 1.31 8.36
N LEU A 12 -2.03 0.23 9.16
CA LEU A 12 -2.78 -0.95 8.81
C LEU A 12 -4.28 -0.63 8.63
N ALA A 13 -4.87 0.14 9.54
CA ALA A 13 -6.25 0.58 9.42
C ALA A 13 -6.50 1.34 8.10
N ALA A 14 -5.60 2.27 7.73
CA ALA A 14 -5.70 2.99 6.46
C ALA A 14 -5.62 2.05 5.25
N GLN A 15 -4.74 1.04 5.27
CA GLN A 15 -4.63 0.06 4.19
C GLN A 15 -5.86 -0.85 4.08
N LEU A 16 -6.50 -1.20 5.20
CA LEU A 16 -7.78 -1.94 5.19
C LEU A 16 -8.92 -1.08 4.64
N VAL A 17 -8.94 0.22 4.93
CA VAL A 17 -9.88 1.16 4.30
C VAL A 17 -9.64 1.21 2.78
N ILE A 18 -8.38 1.26 2.35
CA ILE A 18 -8.03 1.22 0.91
C ILE A 18 -8.47 -0.10 0.26
N LEU A 19 -8.29 -1.25 0.94
CA LEU A 19 -8.79 -2.54 0.46
C LEU A 19 -10.31 -2.49 0.23
N GLY A 20 -11.05 -1.91 1.18
CA GLY A 20 -12.49 -1.69 1.07
C GLY A 20 -12.86 -0.80 -0.12
N LEU A 21 -12.14 0.31 -0.33
CA LEU A 21 -12.32 1.18 -1.49
C LEU A 21 -12.05 0.44 -2.81
N ILE A 22 -11.02 -0.40 -2.87
CA ILE A 22 -10.71 -1.22 -4.04
C ILE A 22 -11.87 -2.19 -4.33
N ALA A 23 -12.34 -2.92 -3.32
CA ALA A 23 -13.46 -3.84 -3.47
C ALA A 23 -14.74 -3.12 -3.96
N LEU A 24 -15.08 -1.97 -3.37
CA LEU A 24 -16.21 -1.14 -3.81
C LEU A 24 -16.05 -0.66 -5.26
N SER A 25 -14.84 -0.26 -5.63
CA SER A 25 -14.54 0.22 -6.98
C SER A 25 -14.68 -0.86 -8.05
N MET A 26 -14.44 -2.13 -7.69
CA MET A 26 -14.68 -3.27 -8.58
C MET A 26 -16.18 -3.45 -8.87
N ALA A 27 -17.06 -3.17 -7.91
CA ALA A 27 -18.51 -3.15 -8.15
C ALA A 27 -18.91 -2.04 -9.13
N PHE A 28 -18.34 -0.83 -9.00
CA PHE A 28 -18.57 0.26 -9.97
C PHE A 28 -18.10 -0.12 -11.38
N LYS A 29 -16.98 -0.82 -11.50
CA LYS A 29 -16.50 -1.34 -12.78
C LYS A 29 -17.49 -2.35 -13.39
N GLY A 30 -18.04 -3.27 -12.59
CA GLY A 30 -19.07 -4.22 -13.04
C GLY A 30 -20.34 -3.53 -13.55
N GLN A 31 -20.72 -2.42 -12.92
CA GLN A 31 -21.84 -1.56 -13.33
C GLN A 31 -21.52 -0.60 -14.49
N LYS A 32 -20.31 -0.69 -15.09
CA LYS A 32 -19.81 0.24 -16.12
C LYS A 32 -19.73 1.72 -15.68
N ARG A 33 -19.71 1.99 -14.38
CA ARG A 33 -19.61 3.34 -13.78
C ARG A 33 -18.15 3.79 -13.67
N PHE A 34 -17.49 4.00 -14.81
CA PHE A 34 -16.04 4.25 -14.86
C PHE A 34 -15.59 5.53 -14.15
N ARG A 35 -16.43 6.57 -14.11
CA ARG A 35 -16.12 7.79 -13.36
C ARG A 35 -16.09 7.54 -11.85
N ALA A 36 -17.02 6.74 -11.32
CA ALA A 36 -17.04 6.35 -9.91
C ALA A 36 -15.87 5.43 -9.57
N HIS A 37 -15.52 4.51 -10.48
CA HIS A 37 -14.31 3.69 -10.36
C HIS A 37 -13.04 4.57 -10.28
N GLY A 38 -12.84 5.49 -11.22
CA GLY A 38 -11.66 6.39 -11.22
C GLY A 38 -11.61 7.29 -9.99
N ALA A 39 -12.75 7.85 -9.55
CA ALA A 39 -12.82 8.68 -8.35
C ALA A 39 -12.46 7.90 -7.06
N SER A 40 -13.00 6.68 -6.89
CA SER A 40 -12.67 5.83 -5.74
C SER A 40 -11.20 5.36 -5.77
N MET A 41 -10.64 5.06 -6.94
CA MET A 41 -9.20 4.77 -7.08
C MET A 41 -8.33 5.98 -6.78
N SER A 42 -8.75 7.19 -7.19
CA SER A 42 -8.05 8.44 -6.84
C SER A 42 -8.02 8.64 -5.33
N LEU A 43 -9.15 8.44 -4.66
CA LEU A 43 -9.25 8.54 -3.20
C LEU A 43 -8.33 7.52 -2.50
N ALA A 44 -8.32 6.26 -2.97
CA ALA A 44 -7.44 5.23 -2.44
C ALA A 44 -5.95 5.62 -2.55
N VAL A 45 -5.52 6.14 -3.71
CA VAL A 45 -4.14 6.59 -3.92
C VAL A 45 -3.80 7.80 -3.05
N ILE A 46 -4.72 8.74 -2.84
CA ILE A 46 -4.51 9.90 -1.95
C ILE A 46 -4.29 9.43 -0.50
N ILE A 47 -5.19 8.58 0.02
CA ILE A 47 -5.07 8.04 1.38
C ILE A 47 -3.75 7.26 1.52
N HIS A 48 -3.39 6.46 0.52
CA HIS A 48 -2.15 5.71 0.53
C HIS A 48 -0.92 6.65 0.55
N SER A 49 -0.93 7.69 -0.28
CA SER A 49 0.16 8.67 -0.36
C SER A 49 0.37 9.39 0.97
N ILE A 50 -0.73 9.85 1.60
CA ILE A 50 -0.68 10.48 2.93
C ILE A 50 -0.11 9.51 3.96
N THR A 51 -0.58 8.26 3.96
CA THR A 51 -0.11 7.23 4.90
C THR A 51 1.38 6.94 4.72
N ILE A 52 1.85 6.83 3.47
CA ILE A 52 3.27 6.61 3.17
C ILE A 52 4.11 7.78 3.68
N ILE A 53 3.78 9.01 3.28
CA ILE A 53 4.60 10.18 3.56
C ILE A 53 4.59 10.52 5.05
N ALA A 54 3.41 10.50 5.69
CA ALA A 54 3.26 10.97 7.06
C ALA A 54 3.61 9.92 8.12
N ILE A 55 3.47 8.62 7.81
CA ILE A 55 3.60 7.55 8.81
C ILE A 55 4.66 6.53 8.42
N MET A 56 4.53 5.90 7.25
CA MET A 56 5.40 4.77 6.92
C MET A 56 6.84 5.23 6.70
N LEU A 57 7.08 6.31 5.94
CA LEU A 57 8.42 6.77 5.62
C LEU A 57 9.20 7.22 6.87
N PRO A 58 8.65 8.06 7.79
CA PRO A 58 9.33 8.39 9.03
C PRO A 58 9.56 7.17 9.94
N SER A 59 8.59 6.27 10.02
CA SER A 59 8.74 5.04 10.85
C SER A 59 9.83 4.13 10.28
N PHE A 60 9.91 4.02 8.95
CA PHE A 60 10.90 3.19 8.28
C PHE A 60 12.32 3.75 8.45
N SER A 61 12.50 5.06 8.29
CA SER A 61 13.82 5.70 8.44
C SER A 61 14.30 5.71 9.89
N ALA A 62 13.41 5.95 10.86
CA ALA A 62 13.78 6.05 12.27
C ALA A 62 13.92 4.69 12.97
N GLY A 63 13.14 3.68 12.57
CA GLY A 63 13.13 2.37 13.23
C GLY A 63 13.74 1.24 12.41
N ILE A 64 13.29 1.09 11.16
CA ILE A 64 13.60 -0.09 10.35
C ILE A 64 15.00 -0.03 9.74
N VAL A 65 15.42 1.11 9.22
CA VAL A 65 16.75 1.27 8.60
C VAL A 65 17.88 0.99 9.60
N PRO A 66 17.86 1.55 10.84
CA PRO A 66 18.84 1.18 11.86
C PRO A 66 18.81 -0.33 12.18
N TYR A 67 17.61 -0.89 12.38
CA TYR A 67 17.46 -2.31 12.71
C TYR A 67 18.05 -3.25 11.64
N ILE A 68 17.81 -2.97 10.36
CA ILE A 68 18.38 -3.74 9.24
C ILE A 68 19.91 -3.64 9.23
N SER A 69 20.44 -2.45 9.53
CA SER A 69 21.89 -2.19 9.53
C SER A 69 22.60 -2.93 10.66
N GLU A 70 21.97 -3.00 11.83
CA GLU A 70 22.47 -3.72 13.01
C GLU A 70 22.29 -5.24 12.89
N ASN A 71 21.27 -5.71 12.17
CA ASN A 71 20.90 -7.12 12.07
C ASN A 71 20.80 -7.58 10.60
N PRO A 72 21.89 -7.51 9.83
CA PRO A 72 21.87 -7.85 8.40
C PRO A 72 21.46 -9.31 8.21
N GLY A 73 20.43 -9.53 7.40
CA GLY A 73 19.93 -10.88 7.10
C GLY A 73 18.93 -11.44 8.10
N ASN A 74 18.57 -10.72 9.18
CA ASN A 74 17.42 -11.10 9.99
C ASN A 74 16.15 -11.11 9.13
N ALA A 75 15.30 -12.12 9.34
CA ALA A 75 14.08 -12.34 8.58
C ALA A 75 13.11 -11.14 8.61
N ILE A 76 12.96 -10.48 9.77
CA ILE A 76 12.14 -9.26 9.90
C ILE A 76 12.76 -8.11 9.11
N GLY A 77 14.09 -8.00 9.10
CA GLY A 77 14.80 -7.03 8.26
C GLY A 77 14.53 -7.26 6.77
N LEU A 78 14.60 -8.51 6.31
CA LEU A 78 14.29 -8.88 4.92
C LEU A 78 12.82 -8.63 4.56
N ILE A 79 11.88 -9.05 5.42
CA ILE A 79 10.44 -8.79 5.24
C ILE A 79 10.19 -7.28 5.12
N SER A 80 10.83 -6.48 5.98
CA SER A 80 10.68 -5.02 5.97
C SER A 80 11.23 -4.41 4.68
N LEU A 81 12.37 -4.90 4.18
CA LEU A 81 12.93 -4.46 2.90
C LEU A 81 12.00 -4.79 1.73
N PHE A 82 11.50 -6.03 1.66
CA PHE A 82 10.56 -6.43 0.61
C PHE A 82 9.23 -5.66 0.70
N HIS A 83 8.71 -5.41 1.90
CA HIS A 83 7.54 -4.58 2.12
C HIS A 83 7.76 -3.16 1.59
N GLY A 84 8.89 -2.54 1.94
CA GLY A 84 9.24 -1.19 1.49
C GLY A 84 9.36 -1.09 -0.03
N VAL A 85 10.06 -2.01 -0.67
CA VAL A 85 10.23 -2.04 -2.14
C VAL A 85 8.89 -2.25 -2.85
N THR A 86 8.14 -3.27 -2.46
CA THR A 86 6.83 -3.56 -3.08
C THR A 86 5.82 -2.45 -2.83
N GLY A 87 5.83 -1.83 -1.64
CA GLY A 87 4.98 -0.70 -1.29
C GLY A 87 5.29 0.54 -2.13
N LEU A 88 6.58 0.87 -2.28
CA LEU A 88 7.02 1.98 -3.13
C LEU A 88 6.63 1.77 -4.61
N LEU A 89 6.85 0.56 -5.13
CA LEU A 89 6.45 0.22 -6.51
C LEU A 89 4.94 0.34 -6.70
N ALA A 90 4.14 -0.22 -5.78
CA ALA A 90 2.69 -0.10 -5.81
C ALA A 90 2.23 1.36 -5.75
N TRP A 91 2.86 2.18 -4.92
CA TRP A 91 2.53 3.59 -4.76
C TRP A 91 2.80 4.40 -6.03
N VAL A 92 4.00 4.27 -6.61
CA VAL A 92 4.39 4.95 -7.85
C VAL A 92 3.47 4.53 -9.00
N LEU A 93 3.20 3.23 -9.15
CA LEU A 93 2.28 2.73 -10.17
C LEU A 93 0.85 3.26 -9.97
N GLY A 94 0.38 3.32 -8.73
CA GLY A 94 -0.94 3.86 -8.39
C GLY A 94 -1.08 5.34 -8.78
N ILE A 95 -0.09 6.17 -8.41
CA ILE A 95 -0.03 7.57 -8.82
C ILE A 95 -0.04 7.69 -10.34
N TRP A 96 0.82 6.93 -11.03
CA TRP A 96 0.90 6.96 -12.48
C TRP A 96 -0.42 6.58 -13.15
N LEU A 97 -1.11 5.56 -12.66
CA LEU A 97 -2.42 5.13 -13.18
C LEU A 97 -3.49 6.21 -12.99
N VAL A 98 -3.58 6.80 -11.80
CA VAL A 98 -4.55 7.87 -11.50
C VAL A 98 -4.25 9.14 -12.31
N ALA A 99 -2.99 9.59 -12.34
CA ALA A 99 -2.58 10.75 -13.12
C ALA A 99 -2.87 10.55 -14.61
N SER A 100 -2.55 9.36 -15.14
CA SER A 100 -2.80 9.05 -16.54
C SER A 100 -4.29 8.97 -16.90
N TRP A 101 -5.14 8.63 -15.93
CA TRP A 101 -6.59 8.69 -16.11
C TRP A 101 -7.09 10.13 -16.17
N HIS A 102 -6.68 10.98 -15.24
CA HIS A 102 -7.05 12.42 -15.21
C HIS A 102 -6.57 13.20 -16.43
N LEU A 103 -5.39 12.86 -16.96
CA LEU A 103 -4.81 13.49 -18.15
C LEU A 103 -5.36 12.94 -19.48
N SER A 104 -6.25 11.95 -19.44
CA SER A 104 -6.81 11.36 -20.66
C SER A 104 -8.10 12.08 -21.08
N PRO A 105 -8.23 12.52 -22.35
CA PRO A 105 -9.46 13.14 -22.86
C PRO A 105 -10.63 12.15 -23.01
N SER A 106 -10.36 10.84 -22.92
CA SER A 106 -11.36 9.77 -23.04
C SER A 106 -11.17 8.71 -21.94
N ASN A 107 -12.29 8.22 -21.41
CA ASN A 107 -12.32 7.11 -20.45
C ASN A 107 -11.88 5.77 -21.07
N GLU A 108 -11.78 5.65 -22.40
CA GLU A 108 -11.40 4.42 -23.09
C GLU A 108 -9.94 3.99 -22.83
N LYS A 109 -9.04 4.95 -22.54
CA LYS A 109 -7.64 4.62 -22.20
C LYS A 109 -7.50 3.94 -20.83
N CYS A 110 -8.51 4.03 -19.96
CA CYS A 110 -8.57 3.29 -18.70
C CYS A 110 -8.51 1.76 -18.94
N PHE A 111 -9.18 1.28 -20.01
CA PHE A 111 -9.22 -0.13 -20.37
C PHE A 111 -7.91 -0.65 -20.97
N LYS A 112 -7.22 0.17 -21.77
CA LYS A 112 -5.95 -0.22 -22.40
C LYS A 112 -4.83 -0.52 -21.39
N ARG A 113 -5.00 -0.08 -20.13
CA ARG A 113 -4.02 -0.28 -19.04
C ARG A 113 -4.47 -1.33 -18.02
N GLY A 114 -5.45 -2.16 -18.36
CA GLY A 114 -5.95 -3.21 -17.47
C GLY A 114 -4.86 -4.17 -16.96
N GLY A 115 -3.84 -4.46 -17.77
CA GLY A 115 -2.67 -5.23 -17.33
C GLY A 115 -1.89 -4.55 -16.22
N ALA A 116 -1.55 -3.27 -16.40
CA ALA A 116 -0.86 -2.47 -15.39
C ALA A 116 -1.67 -2.37 -14.09
N MET A 117 -2.99 -2.16 -14.17
CA MET A 117 -3.86 -2.13 -12.98
C MET A 117 -3.82 -3.45 -12.20
N ARG A 118 -3.83 -4.60 -12.90
CA ARG A 118 -3.71 -5.92 -12.26
C ARG A 118 -2.35 -6.10 -11.59
N ILE A 119 -1.28 -5.71 -12.27
CA ILE A 119 0.09 -5.76 -11.70
C ILE A 119 0.16 -4.89 -10.45
N THR A 120 -0.32 -3.64 -10.50
CA THR A 120 -0.36 -2.76 -9.34
C THR A 120 -1.14 -3.36 -8.18
N LEU A 121 -2.31 -3.96 -8.44
CA LEU A 121 -3.09 -4.63 -7.41
C LEU A 121 -2.34 -5.81 -6.79
N VAL A 122 -1.71 -6.67 -7.59
CA VAL A 122 -0.93 -7.81 -7.08
C VAL A 122 0.25 -7.34 -6.24
N VAL A 123 1.04 -6.38 -6.74
CA VAL A 123 2.19 -5.83 -6.02
C VAL A 123 1.73 -5.17 -4.70
N TRP A 124 0.62 -4.45 -4.72
CA TRP A 124 0.03 -3.85 -3.53
C TRP A 124 -0.46 -4.90 -2.52
N MET A 125 -1.12 -5.97 -2.98
CA MET A 125 -1.56 -7.08 -2.12
C MET A 125 -0.38 -7.80 -1.45
N VAL A 126 0.71 -8.04 -2.19
CA VAL A 126 1.95 -8.58 -1.61
C VAL A 126 2.48 -7.64 -0.52
N SER A 127 2.57 -6.34 -0.80
CA SER A 127 3.02 -5.35 0.18
C SER A 127 2.13 -5.32 1.42
N LEU A 128 0.80 -5.40 1.27
CA LEU A 128 -0.15 -5.45 2.37
C LEU A 128 0.06 -6.68 3.26
N ILE A 129 0.22 -7.86 2.66
CA ILE A 129 0.48 -9.10 3.40
C ILE A 129 1.77 -8.99 4.21
N LEU A 130 2.86 -8.49 3.60
CA LEU A 130 4.11 -8.27 4.30
C LEU A 130 3.95 -7.25 5.45
N GLY A 131 3.17 -6.19 5.24
CA GLY A 131 2.86 -5.20 6.28
C GLY A 131 2.06 -5.79 7.45
N ILE A 132 1.13 -6.72 7.18
CA ILE A 132 0.40 -7.45 8.22
C ILE A 132 1.36 -8.34 9.03
N LEU A 133 2.30 -9.04 8.36
CA LEU A 133 3.30 -9.85 9.05
C LEU A 133 4.18 -9.00 9.97
N MET A 134 4.60 -7.82 9.52
CA MET A 134 5.33 -6.85 10.36
C MET A 134 4.49 -6.37 11.54
N TYR A 135 3.22 -6.03 11.31
CA TYR A 135 2.30 -5.60 12.36
C TYR A 135 2.16 -6.66 13.46
N LEU A 136 1.93 -7.92 13.08
CA LEU A 136 1.85 -9.03 14.03
C LEU A 136 3.17 -9.20 14.79
N ASN A 137 4.31 -9.06 14.13
CA ASN A 137 5.60 -9.13 14.82
C ASN A 137 5.75 -8.04 15.89
N PHE A 138 5.36 -6.80 15.61
CA PHE A 138 5.47 -5.69 16.56
C PHE A 138 4.53 -5.80 17.78
N TYR A 139 3.41 -6.51 17.65
CA TYR A 139 2.37 -6.53 18.68
C TYR A 139 2.21 -7.86 19.41
N THR A 140 2.57 -8.99 18.78
CA THR A 140 2.34 -10.32 19.35
C THR A 140 3.57 -11.23 19.35
N ALA A 141 4.73 -10.78 18.83
CA ALA A 141 5.89 -11.64 18.58
C ALA A 141 5.50 -12.94 17.83
N PHE A 142 4.52 -12.80 16.91
CA PHE A 142 3.92 -13.93 16.18
C PHE A 142 4.95 -14.79 15.44
N LEU A 143 6.06 -14.16 15.04
CA LEU A 143 7.26 -14.84 14.58
C LEU A 143 8.28 -14.78 15.73
N PRO A 144 8.77 -15.92 16.25
CA PRO A 144 9.88 -15.94 17.21
C PRO A 144 11.20 -15.67 16.46
N LEU A 145 11.34 -14.47 15.90
CA LEU A 145 12.46 -14.03 15.05
C LEU A 145 13.12 -12.76 15.58
#